data_AF-A0A1F3XVR5-F1
#
_entry.id   AF-A0A1F3XVR5-F1
#
_cell.length_a   1.000
_cell.length_b   1.000
_cell.length_c   1.000
_cell.angle_alpha   90.00
_cell.angle_beta   90.00
_cell.angle_gamma   90.00
#
_symmetry.space_group_name_H-M   'P 1'
#
loop_
_entity.id
_entity.type
_entity.pdbx_description
1 polymer ?
#
loop_
_entity_poly.entity_id
_entity_poly.type
_entity_poly.pdbx_seq_one_letter_code
_entity_poly.pdbx_strand_id
1 'polypeptide(L)'
;MGATAHSLFGNIAAEDRMHLFLNGEPDGKKIVNILDYRKEDVSVAANIPMQSVRYDQKMPTELRDRIIEWAVAINLVSGYFKDDHKTMLWFKMVNPLLGDISPRDMIRVGRFKKLYKFIQTALGENTR
;
A
#
# COMPACT_ATOMS: atom_id res chain seq x y z
N MET A 1 2.61 30.74 -9.52
CA MET A 1 2.13 29.35 -9.42
C MET A 1 3.28 28.43 -9.83
N GLY A 2 4.09 27.97 -8.86
CA GLY A 2 5.22 27.09 -9.17
C GLY A 2 4.74 25.65 -9.32
N ALA A 3 4.98 25.06 -10.49
CA ALA A 3 4.79 23.63 -10.71
C ALA A 3 5.57 22.86 -9.64
N THR A 4 4.88 21.99 -8.90
CA THR A 4 5.52 21.05 -7.97
C THR A 4 6.48 20.17 -8.76
N ALA A 5 7.78 20.30 -8.56
CA ALA A 5 8.74 19.31 -9.02
C ALA A 5 8.49 18.03 -8.21
N HIS A 6 7.69 17.11 -8.76
CA HIS A 6 7.71 15.73 -8.28
C HIS A 6 9.15 15.23 -8.48
N SER A 7 9.83 14.89 -7.40
CA SER A 7 11.11 14.18 -7.49
C SER A 7 10.91 12.95 -8.37
N LEU A 8 11.82 12.71 -9.32
CA LEU A 8 11.77 11.57 -10.25
C LEU A 8 11.55 10.23 -9.51
N PHE A 9 12.07 10.14 -8.28
CA PHE A 9 12.01 8.95 -7.43
C PHE A 9 10.96 9.05 -6.31
N GLY A 10 10.12 10.09 -6.29
CA GLY A 10 9.08 10.28 -5.27
C GLY A 10 7.94 9.26 -5.31
N ASN A 11 8.01 8.31 -6.25
CA ASN A 11 7.12 7.15 -6.33
C ASN A 11 7.57 5.99 -5.42
N ILE A 12 8.77 6.03 -4.85
CA ILE A 12 9.28 5.01 -3.92
C ILE A 12 9.72 5.70 -2.63
N ALA A 13 9.44 5.08 -1.49
CA ALA A 13 9.92 5.57 -0.20
C ALA A 13 11.45 5.46 -0.11
N ALA A 14 12.10 6.41 0.57
CA ALA A 14 13.55 6.38 0.75
C ALA A 14 14.04 5.18 1.59
N GLU A 15 13.18 4.67 2.48
CA GLU A 15 13.49 3.59 3.42
C GLU A 15 12.35 2.56 3.45
N ASP A 16 12.70 1.29 3.60
CA ASP A 16 11.77 0.22 3.99
C ASP A 16 11.59 0.21 5.52
N ARG A 17 11.03 1.30 6.06
CA ARG A 17 10.92 1.54 7.50
C ARG A 17 10.17 0.43 8.23
N MET A 18 9.11 -0.07 7.60
CA MET A 18 8.29 -1.13 8.18
C MET A 18 8.85 -2.52 7.89
N HIS A 19 10.04 -2.66 7.29
CA HIS A 19 10.67 -3.93 6.93
C HIS A 19 9.69 -4.87 6.20
N LEU A 20 9.11 -4.37 5.10
CA LEU A 20 8.13 -5.08 4.27
C LEU A 20 8.79 -5.94 3.20
N PHE A 21 10.10 -5.78 2.98
CA PHE A 21 10.90 -6.59 2.07
C PHE A 21 11.97 -7.35 2.84
N LEU A 22 12.07 -8.65 2.56
CA LEU A 22 13.08 -9.55 3.10
C LEU A 22 13.95 -10.02 1.93
N ASN A 23 15.22 -9.62 1.90
CA ASN A 23 16.16 -9.95 0.82
C ASN A 23 15.64 -9.57 -0.59
N GLY A 24 14.93 -8.45 -0.69
CA GLY A 24 14.33 -7.96 -1.94
C GLY A 24 12.94 -8.54 -2.26
N GLU A 25 12.47 -9.51 -1.49
CA GLU A 25 11.19 -10.19 -1.70
C GLU A 25 10.14 -9.66 -0.73
N PRO A 26 8.88 -9.44 -1.15
CA PRO A 26 7.86 -8.89 -0.27
C PRO A 26 7.43 -9.90 0.83
N ASP A 27 7.36 -9.44 2.08
CA ASP A 27 6.74 -10.20 3.18
C ASP A 27 5.21 -10.08 3.10
N GLY A 28 4.62 -10.95 2.27
CA GLY A 28 3.19 -10.96 2.01
C GLY A 28 2.32 -11.10 3.27
N LYS A 29 2.76 -11.88 4.26
CA LYS A 29 2.00 -12.06 5.51
C LYS A 29 1.95 -10.75 6.29
N LYS A 30 3.10 -10.09 6.44
CA LYS A 30 3.19 -8.83 7.18
C LYS A 30 2.38 -7.72 6.52
N ILE A 31 2.46 -7.60 5.20
CA ILE A 31 1.72 -6.58 4.43
C ILE A 31 0.21 -6.77 4.56
N VAL A 32 -0.27 -8.02 4.45
CA VAL A 32 -1.68 -8.36 4.63
C VAL A 32 -2.15 -8.11 6.06
N ASN A 33 -1.30 -8.36 7.07
CA ASN A 33 -1.61 -8.08 8.46
C ASN A 33 -1.72 -6.57 8.75
N ILE A 34 -0.87 -5.73 8.13
CA ILE A 34 -0.96 -4.26 8.23
C ILE A 34 -2.30 -3.75 7.72
N LEU A 35 -2.74 -4.27 6.57
CA LEU A 35 -4.04 -3.95 5.97
C LEU A 35 -5.21 -4.64 6.68
N ASP A 36 -4.93 -5.53 7.64
CA ASP A 36 -5.90 -6.33 8.38
C ASP A 36 -6.84 -7.11 7.45
N TYR A 37 -6.23 -7.69 6.42
CA TYR A 37 -6.92 -8.46 5.40
C TYR A 37 -7.05 -9.92 5.79
N ARG A 38 -8.23 -10.47 5.53
CA ARG A 38 -8.46 -11.91 5.53
C ARG A 38 -8.20 -12.48 4.15
N LYS A 39 -8.24 -13.80 4.04
CA LYS A 39 -7.95 -14.53 2.80
C LYS A 39 -8.90 -14.12 1.67
N GLU A 40 -10.15 -13.84 2.00
CA GLU A 40 -11.19 -13.37 1.09
C GLU A 40 -10.87 -11.97 0.55
N ASP A 41 -10.41 -11.07 1.43
CA ASP A 41 -10.04 -9.71 1.06
C ASP A 41 -8.87 -9.71 0.07
N VAL A 42 -7.87 -10.56 0.33
CA VAL A 42 -6.72 -10.74 -0.57
C VAL A 42 -7.13 -11.32 -1.92
N SER A 43 -8.02 -12.31 -1.92
CA SER A 43 -8.57 -12.90 -3.14
C SER A 43 -9.23 -11.84 -4.03
N VAL A 44 -10.07 -10.98 -3.45
CA VAL A 44 -10.72 -9.88 -4.16
C VAL A 44 -9.71 -8.83 -4.61
N ALA A 45 -8.84 -8.37 -3.71
CA ALA A 45 -7.86 -7.31 -3.97
C ALA A 45 -6.85 -7.69 -5.07
N ALA A 46 -6.49 -8.97 -5.15
CA ALA A 46 -5.55 -9.49 -6.13
C ALA A 46 -6.21 -10.16 -7.34
N ASN A 47 -7.55 -10.27 -7.35
CA ASN A 47 -8.32 -10.92 -8.41
C ASN A 47 -7.83 -12.35 -8.71
N ILE A 48 -7.61 -13.15 -7.66
CA ILE A 48 -7.22 -14.56 -7.76
C ILE A 48 -8.18 -15.45 -6.97
N PRO A 49 -8.32 -16.74 -7.31
CA PRO A 49 -9.13 -17.67 -6.53
C PRO A 49 -8.66 -17.73 -5.07
N MET A 50 -9.60 -17.77 -4.12
CA MET A 50 -9.28 -17.81 -2.69
C MET A 50 -8.33 -18.97 -2.36
N GLN A 51 -8.51 -20.15 -2.93
CA GLN A 51 -7.62 -21.29 -2.72
C GLN A 51 -6.16 -21.05 -3.16
N SER A 52 -5.93 -20.12 -4.08
CA SER A 52 -4.61 -19.76 -4.59
C SER A 52 -3.88 -18.75 -3.71
N VAL A 53 -4.55 -18.15 -2.71
CA VAL A 53 -3.92 -17.20 -1.79
C VAL A 53 -2.94 -17.94 -0.88
N ARG A 54 -1.65 -17.64 -1.06
CA ARG A 54 -0.52 -18.20 -0.30
C ARG A 54 0.67 -17.23 -0.32
N TYR A 55 1.55 -17.34 0.67
CA TYR A 55 2.69 -16.42 0.87
C TYR A 55 4.05 -17.13 0.93
N ASP A 56 4.12 -18.35 0.40
CA ASP A 56 5.36 -19.12 0.29
C ASP A 56 5.97 -18.99 -1.11
N GLN A 57 7.00 -19.78 -1.42
CA GLN A 57 7.67 -19.78 -2.72
C GLN A 57 6.76 -20.10 -3.91
N LYS A 58 5.55 -20.61 -3.69
CA LYS A 58 4.56 -20.90 -4.74
C LYS A 58 3.48 -19.81 -4.83
N MET A 59 3.70 -18.64 -4.22
CA MET A 59 2.83 -17.46 -4.37
C MET A 59 2.59 -17.17 -5.86
N PRO A 60 1.32 -17.02 -6.30
CA PRO A 60 1.02 -16.59 -7.66
C PRO A 60 1.67 -15.25 -7.99
N THR A 61 2.17 -15.09 -9.21
CA THR A 61 2.81 -13.84 -9.67
C THR A 61 1.87 -12.64 -9.52
N GLU A 62 0.59 -12.83 -9.83
CA GLU A 62 -0.43 -11.80 -9.72
C GLU A 62 -0.56 -11.32 -8.27
N LEU A 63 -0.54 -12.25 -7.30
CA LEU A 63 -0.59 -11.90 -5.89
C LEU A 63 0.69 -11.16 -5.46
N ARG A 64 1.86 -11.64 -5.90
CA ARG A 64 3.14 -10.98 -5.63
C ARG A 64 3.13 -9.52 -6.10
N ASP A 65 2.72 -9.27 -7.34
CA ASP A 65 2.72 -7.92 -7.92
C ASP A 65 1.83 -6.97 -7.12
N ARG A 66 0.66 -7.45 -6.68
CA ARG A 66 -0.26 -6.67 -5.83
C ARG A 66 0.34 -6.40 -4.46
N ILE A 67 0.97 -7.39 -3.84
CA ILE A 67 1.62 -7.23 -2.54
C ILE A 67 2.76 -6.20 -2.61
N ILE A 68 3.57 -6.21 -3.68
CA ILE A 68 4.63 -5.21 -3.89
C ILE A 68 4.02 -3.80 -3.98
N GLU A 69 2.97 -3.64 -4.78
CA GLU A 69 2.26 -2.37 -4.89
C GLU A 69 1.74 -1.87 -3.53
N TRP A 70 1.15 -2.77 -2.74
CA TRP A 70 0.65 -2.41 -1.41
C TRP A 70 1.80 -2.03 -0.47
N ALA A 71 2.91 -2.77 -0.49
CA ALA A 71 4.11 -2.47 0.29
C ALA A 71 4.67 -1.09 -0.02
N VAL A 72 4.76 -0.73 -1.30
CA VAL A 72 5.25 0.59 -1.74
C VAL A 72 4.35 1.70 -1.18
N ALA A 73 3.02 1.55 -1.29
CA ALA A 73 2.09 2.54 -0.74
C ALA A 73 2.19 2.66 0.78
N ILE A 74 2.31 1.54 1.50
CA ILE A 74 2.47 1.52 2.95
C ILE A 74 3.77 2.22 3.35
N ASN A 75 4.88 1.92 2.68
CA ASN A 75 6.18 2.54 2.98
C ASN A 75 6.18 4.05 2.71
N LEU A 76 5.54 4.52 1.64
CA LEU A 76 5.39 5.96 1.36
C LEU A 76 4.68 6.69 2.52
N VAL A 77 3.56 6.13 2.98
CA VAL A 77 2.80 6.69 4.11
C VAL A 77 3.60 6.58 5.42
N SER A 78 4.34 5.48 5.61
CA SER A 78 5.22 5.31 6.78
C SER A 78 6.34 6.35 6.82
N GLY A 79 6.89 6.75 5.67
CA GLY A 79 7.90 7.80 5.58
C GLY A 79 7.38 9.16 6.01
N TYR A 80 6.09 9.43 5.78
CA TYR A 80 5.42 10.64 6.22
C TYR A 80 5.14 10.65 7.72
N PHE A 81 4.44 9.63 8.24
CA PHE A 81 4.09 9.60 9.66
C PHE A 81 5.29 9.32 10.57
N LYS A 82 6.31 8.63 10.05
CA LYS A 82 7.47 8.14 10.80
C LYS A 82 7.07 7.29 12.01
N ASP A 83 5.88 6.69 11.97
CA ASP A 83 5.22 5.96 13.04
C ASP A 83 4.37 4.84 12.44
N ASP A 84 4.68 3.60 12.82
CA ASP A 84 4.04 2.40 12.28
C ASP A 84 2.56 2.31 12.68
N HIS A 85 2.22 2.70 13.91
CA HIS A 85 0.85 2.67 14.41
C HIS A 85 -0.04 3.68 13.70
N LYS A 86 0.44 4.91 13.50
CA LYS A 86 -0.27 5.93 12.73
C LYS A 86 -0.44 5.51 11.27
N THR A 87 0.58 4.88 10.69
CA THR A 87 0.51 4.35 9.32
C THR A 87 -0.59 3.30 9.21
N MET A 88 -0.58 2.29 10.08
CA MET A 88 -1.61 1.25 10.12
C MET A 88 -3.01 1.84 10.35
N LEU A 89 -3.14 2.81 11.26
CA LEU A 89 -4.41 3.47 11.54
C LEU A 89 -4.94 4.24 10.32
N TRP A 90 -4.08 4.99 9.63
CA TRP A 90 -4.47 5.76 8.45
C TRP A 90 -5.05 4.87 7.35
N PHE A 91 -4.49 3.67 7.13
CA PHE A 91 -5.05 2.72 6.16
C PHE A 91 -6.44 2.19 6.53
N LYS A 92 -6.77 2.16 7.83
CA LYS A 92 -8.04 1.63 8.35
C LYS A 92 -9.12 2.70 8.49
N MET A 93 -8.75 3.94 8.75
CA MET A 93 -9.71 5.04 8.94
C MET A 93 -10.33 5.47 7.61
N VAL A 94 -11.63 5.75 7.66
CA VAL A 94 -12.35 6.35 6.53
C VAL A 94 -11.79 7.73 6.23
N ASN A 95 -11.57 8.02 4.95
CA ASN A 95 -11.06 9.31 4.51
C ASN A 95 -12.07 9.99 3.57
N PRO A 96 -12.67 11.14 3.97
CA PRO A 96 -13.60 11.88 3.14
C PRO A 96 -13.01 12.31 1.78
N LEU A 97 -11.71 12.59 1.73
CA LEU A 97 -11.02 12.97 0.48
C LEU A 97 -10.89 11.81 -0.52
N LEU A 98 -11.14 10.58 -0.08
CA LEU A 98 -11.19 9.39 -0.92
C LEU A 98 -12.61 9.02 -1.35
N GLY A 99 -13.62 9.82 -0.96
CA GLY A 99 -15.04 9.53 -1.16
C GLY A 99 -15.59 8.62 -0.08
N ASP A 100 -15.31 8.97 1.19
CA ASP A 100 -15.80 8.28 2.39
C ASP A 100 -15.51 6.77 2.42
N ILE A 101 -14.31 6.40 1.97
CA ILE A 101 -13.81 5.02 1.98
C ILE A 101 -12.43 4.98 2.62
N SER A 102 -12.12 3.88 3.31
CA SER A 102 -10.79 3.67 3.89
C SER A 102 -9.77 3.36 2.77
N PRO A 103 -8.48 3.72 2.92
CA PRO A 103 -7.45 3.33 1.97
C PRO A 103 -7.38 1.81 1.76
N ARG A 104 -7.49 0.99 2.84
CA ARG A 104 -7.56 -0.47 2.71
C ARG A 104 -8.74 -0.91 1.83
N ASP A 105 -9.93 -0.34 1.99
CA ASP A 105 -11.06 -0.76 1.18
C ASP A 105 -10.90 -0.35 -0.28
N MET A 106 -10.27 0.80 -0.56
CA MET A 106 -9.91 1.16 -1.93
C MET A 106 -9.01 0.13 -2.58
N ILE A 107 -8.01 -0.38 -1.85
CA ILE A 107 -7.14 -1.45 -2.35
C ILE A 107 -7.98 -2.70 -2.64
N ARG A 108 -8.81 -3.12 -1.67
CA ARG A 108 -9.66 -4.32 -1.78
C ARG A 108 -10.59 -4.27 -2.99
N VAL A 109 -11.21 -3.13 -3.27
CA VAL A 109 -12.15 -2.99 -4.40
C VAL A 109 -11.48 -2.59 -5.73
N GLY A 110 -10.16 -2.78 -5.86
CA GLY A 110 -9.44 -2.55 -7.13
C GLY A 110 -9.14 -1.09 -7.46
N ARG A 111 -9.29 -0.17 -6.51
CA ARG A 111 -9.03 1.28 -6.68
C ARG A 111 -7.61 1.69 -6.27
N PHE A 112 -6.67 0.75 -6.24
CA PHE A 112 -5.27 0.98 -5.83
C PHE A 112 -4.61 2.14 -6.60
N LYS A 113 -4.73 2.20 -7.93
CA LYS A 113 -4.12 3.27 -8.75
C LYS A 113 -4.57 4.67 -8.33
N LYS A 114 -5.85 4.82 -7.96
CA LYS A 114 -6.41 6.10 -7.49
C LYS A 114 -5.84 6.46 -6.12
N LEU A 115 -5.79 5.49 -5.20
CA LEU A 115 -5.19 5.68 -3.88
C LEU A 115 -3.71 6.05 -3.98
N TYR A 116 -2.95 5.33 -4.80
CA TYR A 116 -1.52 5.56 -4.96
C TYR A 116 -1.23 6.97 -5.49
N LYS A 117 -1.96 7.42 -6.53
CA LYS A 117 -1.86 8.79 -7.03
C LYS A 117 -2.21 9.82 -5.95
N PHE A 118 -3.25 9.57 -5.15
CA PHE A 118 -3.63 10.44 -4.04
C PHE A 118 -2.49 10.58 -3.02
N ILE A 119 -1.85 9.46 -2.63
CA ILE A 119 -0.70 9.47 -1.71
C ILE A 119 0.44 10.31 -2.30
N GLN A 120 0.82 10.09 -3.55
CA GLN A 120 1.89 10.85 -4.21
C GLN A 120 1.60 12.36 -4.25
N THR A 121 0.37 12.73 -4.61
CA THR A 121 -0.04 14.15 -4.61
C THR A 121 0.03 14.76 -3.21
N ALA A 122 -0.53 14.09 -2.20
CA ALA A 122 -0.52 14.58 -0.82
C ALA A 122 0.91 14.72 -0.25
N LEU A 123 1.80 13.78 -0.56
CA LEU A 123 3.22 13.87 -0.15
C LEU A 123 3.94 15.04 -0.85
N GLY A 124 3.67 15.27 -2.13
CA GLY A 124 4.24 16.39 -2.87
C GLY A 124 3.78 17.76 -2.36
N GLU A 125 2.56 17.86 -1.84
CA GLU A 125 2.03 19.07 -1.21
C GLU A 125 2.64 19.31 0.18
N ASN A 126 2.86 18.24 0.96
CA ASN A 126 3.42 18.30 2.32
C ASN A 126 4.94 18.52 2.39
N THR A 127 5.64 18.51 1.25
CA THR A 127 7.10 18.79 1.20
C THR A 127 7.39 20.28 0.97
N ARG A 128 6.38 21.15 1.10
CA ARG A 128 6.47 22.61 1.02
C ARG A 128 6.56 23.24 2.40
#